data_AF-A0A0R1QQG1-F1
#
_entry.id   AF-A0A0R1QQG1-F1
#
_cell.length_a   1.000
_cell.length_b   1.000
_cell.length_c   1.000
_cell.angle_alpha   90.00
_cell.angle_beta   90.00
_cell.angle_gamma   90.00
#
_symmetry.space_group_name_H-M   'P 1'
#
loop_
_entity.id
_entity.type
_entity.pdbx_description
1 polymer ?
#
loop_
_entity_poly.entity_id
_entity_poly.type
_entity_poly.pdbx_seq_one_letter_code
_entity_poly.pdbx_strand_id
1 'polypeptide(L)'
;MKRRVQLTAIAATLLVAPIVSTSTVTAQAASVKPSSSVLKKSNSYYRKHAKQLGKKYKLAYNAQTGLKKNGKAVVYVNTKDPNLKKSVKLAMDYWNHKLGKKTFTQGTKKSHTLTFSVSNAKPSKNDNSDAWWTPSTKQVQVRKYYYDAAKQDIGVAMTNGLNDSFYHQFAGTIEAQAKAELAAKGITSSDKNYSAQFNETAQKIEESLPEYATLKSRVAAVEKSVAAQGRMYEYAGTIAHEFGHVMGLNHSPNKSDLMYFESGTNKVNSYSQVTSSKGLKVYNPVTSTDKARAQLALKIYIAQHK
;
A
#
# COMPACT_ATOMS: atom_id res chain seq x y z
N MET A 1 -8.58 -40.44 7.16
CA MET A 1 -7.19 -39.98 7.36
C MET A 1 -7.18 -38.46 7.43
N LYS A 2 -7.24 -37.91 8.65
CA LYS A 2 -7.33 -36.46 8.91
C LYS A 2 -5.92 -35.86 8.87
N ARG A 3 -5.60 -35.00 7.90
CA ARG A 3 -4.41 -34.16 7.97
C ARG A 3 -4.70 -32.96 8.87
N ARG A 4 -4.15 -33.02 10.09
CA ARG A 4 -4.10 -31.93 11.05
C ARG A 4 -3.32 -30.77 10.45
N VAL A 5 -3.99 -29.62 10.30
CA VAL A 5 -3.32 -28.33 10.09
C VAL A 5 -2.69 -27.95 11.42
N GLN A 6 -1.36 -27.97 11.49
CA GLN A 6 -0.64 -27.41 12.62
C GLN A 6 -0.69 -25.89 12.52
N LEU A 7 -1.51 -25.30 13.38
CA LEU A 7 -1.42 -23.89 13.76
C LEU A 7 -0.14 -23.74 14.59
N THR A 8 0.92 -23.23 13.99
CA THR A 8 2.08 -22.74 14.74
C THR A 8 1.70 -21.44 15.41
N ALA A 9 1.46 -21.55 16.72
CA ALA A 9 1.33 -20.43 17.64
C ALA A 9 2.57 -19.53 17.55
N ILE A 10 2.34 -18.24 17.29
CA ILE A 10 3.35 -17.21 17.44
C ILE A 10 3.66 -17.11 18.93
N ALA A 11 4.86 -17.56 19.31
CA ALA A 11 5.39 -17.38 20.66
C ALA A 11 5.58 -15.87 20.90
N ALA A 12 4.72 -15.32 21.74
CA ALA A 12 4.90 -14.03 22.37
C ALA A 12 6.03 -14.16 23.41
N THR A 13 7.23 -13.69 23.07
CA THR A 13 8.27 -13.45 24.06
C THR A 13 7.97 -12.14 24.78
N LEU A 14 7.53 -12.28 26.03
CA LEU A 14 7.49 -11.21 27.02
C LEU A 14 8.85 -10.52 27.11
N LEU A 15 8.86 -9.20 26.90
CA LEU A 15 9.90 -8.32 27.41
C LEU A 15 9.30 -7.50 28.56
N VAL A 16 9.86 -7.75 29.73
CA VAL A 16 9.62 -7.04 31.00
C VAL A 16 9.74 -5.53 30.78
N ALA A 17 8.65 -4.80 30.99
CA ALA A 17 8.66 -3.34 31.02
C ALA A 17 9.16 -2.86 32.40
N PRO A 18 10.10 -1.89 32.46
CA PRO A 18 10.27 -1.11 33.68
C PRO A 18 9.05 -0.20 33.86
N ILE A 19 8.50 -0.22 35.07
CA ILE A 19 7.44 0.69 35.53
C ILE A 19 7.98 2.12 35.42
N VAL A 20 7.42 2.93 34.52
CA VAL A 20 7.66 4.37 34.45
C VAL A 20 6.39 5.08 34.85
N SER A 21 6.51 5.82 35.94
CA SER A 21 5.47 6.62 36.58
C SER A 21 4.66 7.43 35.58
N THR A 22 3.33 7.34 35.70
CA THR A 22 2.35 8.12 34.97
C THR A 22 2.54 9.61 35.22
N SER A 23 3.27 10.27 34.33
CA SER A 23 3.23 11.72 34.17
C SER A 23 2.24 12.02 33.06
N THR A 24 1.07 12.51 33.43
CA THR A 24 0.09 13.09 32.52
C THR A 24 0.70 14.30 31.82
N VAL A 25 1.24 14.07 30.62
CA VAL A 25 1.49 15.14 29.65
C VAL A 25 0.89 14.67 28.34
N THR A 26 -0.33 15.10 28.04
CA THR A 26 -0.90 15.06 26.70
C THR A 26 -0.13 16.06 25.83
N ALA A 27 1.12 15.72 25.51
CA ALA A 27 1.85 16.38 24.44
C ALA A 27 1.18 15.94 23.13
N GLN A 28 0.23 16.74 22.66
CA GLN A 28 -0.19 16.72 21.26
C GLN A 28 1.10 16.67 20.43
N ALA A 29 1.40 15.53 19.79
CA ALA A 29 2.65 15.34 19.06
C ALA A 29 2.82 16.58 18.17
N ALA A 30 3.85 17.39 18.45
CA ALA A 30 3.99 18.70 17.82
C ALA A 30 3.89 18.50 16.31
N SER A 31 2.81 19.03 15.71
CA SER A 31 2.46 18.67 14.34
C SER A 31 3.64 18.99 13.44
N VAL A 32 4.16 17.98 12.74
CA VAL A 32 5.23 18.15 11.76
C VAL A 32 4.73 18.80 10.47
N LYS A 33 3.46 19.24 10.42
CA LYS A 33 2.87 19.95 9.29
C LYS A 33 3.24 21.44 9.34
N PRO A 34 4.03 21.96 8.37
CA PRO A 34 4.29 23.39 8.28
C PRO A 34 3.00 24.20 8.07
N SER A 35 2.90 25.33 8.75
CA SER A 35 1.80 26.27 8.53
C SER A 35 1.99 27.06 7.23
N SER A 36 0.90 27.63 6.72
CA SER A 36 0.91 28.50 5.54
C SER A 36 1.86 29.70 5.71
N SER A 37 1.99 30.24 6.92
CA SER A 37 2.94 31.33 7.24
C SER A 37 4.39 30.90 6.99
N VAL A 38 4.77 29.68 7.42
CA VAL A 38 6.10 29.13 7.19
C VAL A 38 6.37 28.89 5.71
N LEU A 39 5.36 28.43 4.95
CA LEU A 39 5.47 28.19 3.50
C LEU A 39 5.54 29.47 2.64
N LYS A 40 5.23 30.63 3.23
CA LYS A 40 5.27 31.96 2.57
C LYS A 40 6.52 32.78 2.93
N LYS A 41 7.46 32.26 3.72
CA LYS A 41 8.70 32.96 4.06
C LYS A 41 9.61 33.13 2.83
N SER A 42 10.53 34.10 2.92
CA SER A 42 11.46 34.43 1.84
C SER A 42 12.59 33.41 1.69
N ASN A 43 13.29 33.44 0.54
CA ASN A 43 14.46 32.58 0.33
C ASN A 43 15.58 32.87 1.34
N SER A 44 15.77 34.15 1.71
CA SER A 44 16.75 34.53 2.74
C SER A 44 16.41 33.90 4.09
N TYR A 45 15.13 33.94 4.48
CA TYR A 45 14.66 33.26 5.68
C TYR A 45 14.92 31.75 5.61
N TYR A 46 14.58 31.10 4.49
CA TYR A 46 14.80 29.66 4.34
C TYR A 46 16.28 29.27 4.44
N ARG A 47 17.19 30.03 3.84
CA ARG A 47 18.63 29.81 3.98
C ARG A 47 19.08 29.96 5.43
N LYS A 48 18.68 31.06 6.09
CA LYS A 48 19.06 31.36 7.48
C LYS A 48 18.55 30.33 8.47
N HIS A 49 17.34 29.81 8.27
CA HIS A 49 16.65 28.94 9.23
C HIS A 49 16.59 27.46 8.83
N ALA A 50 17.29 27.03 7.78
CA ALA A 50 17.22 25.66 7.25
C ALA A 50 17.40 24.60 8.33
N LYS A 51 18.47 24.67 9.14
CA LYS A 51 18.74 23.67 10.20
C LYS A 51 17.60 23.55 11.21
N GLN A 52 17.04 24.68 11.65
CA GLN A 52 15.92 24.72 12.61
C GLN A 52 14.63 24.15 11.98
N LEU A 53 14.34 24.52 10.74
CA LEU A 53 13.19 24.02 9.99
C LEU A 53 13.31 22.51 9.73
N GLY A 54 14.51 22.02 9.42
CA GLY A 54 14.78 20.61 9.21
C GLY A 54 14.52 19.77 10.46
N LYS A 55 14.99 20.22 11.63
CA LYS A 55 14.69 19.56 12.90
C LYS A 55 13.19 19.58 13.21
N LYS A 56 12.54 20.73 13.09
CA LYS A 56 11.12 20.91 13.46
C LYS A 56 10.17 20.09 12.57
N TYR A 57 10.41 20.06 11.26
CA TYR A 57 9.51 19.43 10.28
C TYR A 57 10.03 18.09 9.75
N LYS A 58 11.06 17.53 10.40
CA LYS A 58 11.71 16.26 10.06
C LYS A 58 12.11 16.22 8.59
N LEU A 59 13.02 17.10 8.18
CA LEU A 59 13.55 17.16 6.83
C LEU A 59 15.02 16.68 6.81
N ALA A 60 15.38 15.95 5.77
CA ALA A 60 16.72 15.43 5.51
C ALA A 60 17.28 16.00 4.21
N TYR A 61 17.99 17.12 4.30
CA TYR A 61 18.50 17.82 3.12
C TYR A 61 19.58 17.03 2.36
N ASN A 62 20.36 16.23 3.08
CA ASN A 62 21.36 15.32 2.49
C ASN A 62 20.72 14.22 1.62
N ALA A 63 19.42 13.95 1.74
CA ALA A 63 18.72 12.99 0.90
C ALA A 63 18.32 13.57 -0.47
N GLN A 64 18.41 14.90 -0.68
CA GLN A 64 17.89 15.58 -1.89
C GLN A 64 18.84 15.52 -3.10
N THR A 65 19.66 14.47 -3.22
CA THR A 65 20.69 14.33 -4.26
C THR A 65 20.12 14.03 -5.65
N GLY A 66 18.86 13.56 -5.72
CA GLY A 66 18.13 13.27 -6.96
C GLY A 66 17.44 14.47 -7.59
N LEU A 67 17.54 15.67 -6.99
CA LEU A 67 16.91 16.89 -7.49
C LEU A 67 17.87 17.70 -8.38
N LYS A 68 17.31 18.37 -9.40
CA LYS A 68 17.94 19.51 -10.07
C LYS A 68 17.84 20.74 -9.17
N LYS A 69 18.67 21.77 -9.41
CA LYS A 69 18.65 23.05 -8.66
C LYS A 69 17.26 23.70 -8.54
N ASN A 70 16.37 23.48 -9.50
CA ASN A 70 14.99 23.96 -9.47
C ASN A 70 14.00 23.08 -8.68
N GLY A 71 14.49 22.08 -7.94
CA GLY A 71 13.71 21.18 -7.11
C GLY A 71 12.93 20.10 -7.86
N LYS A 72 13.23 19.87 -9.15
CA LYS A 72 12.60 18.80 -9.97
C LYS A 72 13.49 17.57 -10.07
N ALA A 73 12.89 16.39 -10.19
CA ALA A 73 13.57 15.13 -10.47
C ALA A 73 13.14 14.56 -11.83
N VAL A 74 14.09 13.98 -12.55
CA VAL A 74 13.85 13.24 -13.79
C VAL A 74 14.16 11.77 -13.52
N VAL A 75 13.15 10.91 -13.65
CA VAL A 75 13.18 9.50 -13.24
C VAL A 75 13.44 8.60 -14.43
N TYR A 76 14.56 7.89 -14.44
CA TYR A 76 14.78 6.76 -15.35
C TYR A 76 14.19 5.48 -14.74
N VAL A 77 13.22 4.87 -15.40
CA VAL A 77 12.55 3.65 -14.93
C VAL A 77 13.25 2.42 -15.49
N ASN A 78 14.23 1.88 -14.74
CA ASN A 78 15.05 0.74 -15.14
C ASN A 78 14.43 -0.59 -14.68
N THR A 79 13.33 -0.98 -15.31
CA THR A 79 12.73 -2.32 -15.11
C THR A 79 12.09 -2.82 -16.40
N LYS A 80 11.99 -4.14 -16.55
CA LYS A 80 11.21 -4.78 -17.62
C LYS A 80 9.77 -5.07 -17.17
N ASP A 81 9.48 -5.04 -15.88
CA ASP A 81 8.15 -5.33 -15.34
C ASP A 81 7.15 -4.20 -15.68
N PRO A 82 6.06 -4.48 -16.42
CA PRO A 82 5.10 -3.47 -16.84
C PRO A 82 4.24 -2.93 -15.67
N ASN A 83 3.98 -3.72 -14.63
CA ASN A 83 3.23 -3.27 -13.46
C ASN A 83 4.09 -2.33 -12.62
N LEU A 84 5.37 -2.64 -12.38
CA LEU A 84 6.27 -1.71 -11.70
C LEU A 84 6.47 -0.41 -12.48
N LYS A 85 6.52 -0.44 -13.81
CA LYS A 85 6.51 0.78 -14.62
C LYS A 85 5.28 1.65 -14.34
N LYS A 86 4.10 1.03 -14.27
CA LYS A 86 2.84 1.72 -13.90
C LYS A 86 2.88 2.22 -12.46
N SER A 87 3.40 1.44 -11.51
CA SER A 87 3.55 1.85 -10.10
C SER A 87 4.42 3.10 -9.97
N VAL A 88 5.57 3.16 -10.66
CA VAL A 88 6.44 4.34 -10.66
C VAL A 88 5.73 5.55 -11.26
N LYS A 89 4.99 5.36 -12.36
CA LYS A 89 4.21 6.42 -12.97
C LYS A 89 3.15 6.97 -12.00
N LEU A 90 2.39 6.10 -11.35
CA LEU A 90 1.39 6.49 -10.35
C LEU A 90 2.04 7.20 -9.16
N ALA A 91 3.18 6.73 -8.66
CA ALA A 91 3.91 7.38 -7.58
C ALA A 91 4.33 8.81 -7.93
N MET A 92 4.83 9.04 -9.16
CA MET A 92 5.10 10.40 -9.65
C MET A 92 3.82 11.23 -9.72
N ASP A 93 2.75 10.66 -10.26
CA ASP A 93 1.47 11.34 -10.45
C ASP A 93 0.81 11.70 -9.10
N TYR A 94 0.94 10.86 -8.06
CA TYR A 94 0.45 11.14 -6.71
C TYR A 94 1.05 12.43 -6.14
N TRP A 95 2.37 12.55 -6.20
CA TRP A 95 3.08 13.75 -5.73
C TRP A 95 2.80 14.95 -6.62
N ASN A 96 2.88 14.78 -7.94
CA ASN A 96 2.66 15.88 -8.89
C ASN A 96 1.27 16.49 -8.74
N HIS A 97 0.24 15.66 -8.61
CA HIS A 97 -1.14 16.09 -8.39
C HIS A 97 -1.28 16.86 -7.08
N LYS A 98 -0.76 16.32 -5.97
CA LYS A 98 -0.91 16.93 -4.64
C LYS A 98 -0.13 18.23 -4.50
N LEU A 99 1.04 18.32 -5.14
CA LEU A 99 1.86 19.53 -5.18
C LEU A 99 1.35 20.56 -6.20
N GLY A 100 0.46 20.17 -7.13
CA GLY A 100 -0.06 21.02 -8.20
C GLY A 100 0.98 21.37 -9.28
N LYS A 101 2.05 20.58 -9.41
CA LYS A 101 3.15 20.82 -10.37
C LYS A 101 3.91 19.54 -10.68
N LYS A 102 4.53 19.48 -11.86
CA LYS A 102 5.42 18.38 -12.26
C LYS A 102 6.77 18.48 -11.54
N THR A 103 6.83 17.92 -10.33
CA THR A 103 8.06 17.75 -9.53
C THR A 103 8.85 16.55 -10.03
N PHE A 104 8.17 15.44 -10.33
CA PHE A 104 8.76 14.24 -10.92
C PHE A 104 8.33 14.10 -12.38
N THR A 105 9.27 13.82 -13.27
CA THR A 105 8.99 13.55 -14.69
C THR A 105 9.75 12.33 -15.15
N GLN A 106 9.19 11.57 -16.08
CA GLN A 106 9.91 10.47 -16.71
C GLN A 106 11.08 10.98 -17.56
N GLY A 107 12.21 10.28 -17.48
CA GLY A 107 13.38 10.49 -18.34
C GLY A 107 13.86 9.21 -19.00
N THR A 108 15.12 9.21 -19.39
CA THR A 108 15.78 8.10 -20.08
C THR A 108 17.08 7.72 -19.38
N LYS A 109 17.67 6.58 -19.77
CA LYS A 109 18.99 6.17 -19.26
C LYS A 109 20.05 7.27 -19.44
N LYS A 110 19.99 8.05 -20.53
CA LYS A 110 20.93 9.13 -20.84
C LYS A 110 20.58 10.47 -20.20
N SER A 111 19.30 10.70 -19.85
CA SER A 111 18.82 11.96 -19.30
C SER A 111 17.88 11.71 -18.12
N HIS A 112 18.48 11.68 -16.92
CA HIS A 112 17.78 11.53 -15.65
C HIS A 112 18.59 12.14 -14.50
N THR A 113 17.95 12.34 -13.34
CA THR A 113 18.61 12.72 -12.09
C THR A 113 18.48 11.66 -11.00
N LEU A 114 17.58 10.69 -11.21
CA LEU A 114 17.27 9.60 -10.31
C LEU A 114 16.95 8.35 -11.16
N THR A 115 17.43 7.19 -10.73
CA THR A 115 17.06 5.90 -11.33
C THR A 115 16.13 5.14 -10.41
N PHE A 116 15.00 4.66 -10.93
CA PHE A 116 14.25 3.56 -10.32
C PHE A 116 14.81 2.23 -10.83
N SER A 117 15.06 1.26 -9.96
CA SER A 117 15.50 -0.09 -10.36
C SER A 117 14.91 -1.19 -9.48
N VAL A 118 15.07 -2.43 -9.94
CA VAL A 118 14.68 -3.64 -9.21
C VAL A 118 15.94 -4.44 -8.91
N SER A 119 16.10 -4.86 -7.66
CA SER A 119 17.21 -5.69 -7.23
C SER A 119 16.80 -7.14 -7.04
N ASN A 120 17.62 -8.02 -7.60
CA ASN A 120 17.51 -9.47 -7.47
C ASN A 120 18.39 -10.03 -6.34
N ALA A 121 19.02 -9.17 -5.53
CA ALA A 121 19.77 -9.65 -4.38
C ALA A 121 18.84 -10.41 -3.42
N LYS A 122 19.38 -11.44 -2.77
CA LYS A 122 18.64 -12.22 -1.77
C LYS A 122 18.29 -11.32 -0.58
N PRO A 123 17.09 -11.45 0.00
CA PRO A 123 16.77 -10.80 1.26
C PRO A 123 17.81 -11.12 2.33
N SER A 124 18.14 -10.14 3.14
CA SER A 124 19.02 -10.29 4.30
C SER A 124 18.27 -9.91 5.58
N LYS A 125 18.77 -10.32 6.74
CA LYS A 125 18.22 -9.88 8.03
C LYS A 125 18.32 -8.35 8.24
N ASN A 126 19.12 -7.68 7.42
CA ASN A 126 19.27 -6.22 7.45
C ASN A 126 18.26 -5.51 6.55
N ASP A 127 17.49 -6.23 5.74
CA ASP A 127 16.42 -5.65 4.93
C ASP A 127 15.24 -5.32 5.85
N ASN A 128 15.07 -4.04 6.17
CA ASN A 128 13.99 -3.52 7.02
C ASN A 128 12.83 -2.88 6.23
N SER A 129 12.86 -2.99 4.90
CA SER A 129 11.88 -2.45 3.97
C SER A 129 11.91 -3.23 2.65
N ASP A 130 10.90 -3.03 1.80
CA ASP A 130 10.82 -3.64 0.46
C ASP A 130 11.38 -2.72 -0.63
N ALA A 131 11.64 -1.45 -0.28
CA ALA A 131 12.21 -0.45 -1.16
C ALA A 131 13.08 0.55 -0.38
N TRP A 132 14.02 1.19 -1.06
CA TRP A 132 14.90 2.19 -0.48
C TRP A 132 15.27 3.28 -1.49
N TRP A 133 15.27 4.52 -1.02
CA TRP A 133 16.01 5.62 -1.59
C TRP A 133 17.46 5.64 -1.08
N THR A 134 18.42 5.53 -2.00
CA THR A 134 19.85 5.60 -1.71
C THR A 134 20.42 6.90 -2.30
N PRO A 135 20.64 7.96 -1.48
CA PRO A 135 21.07 9.26 -1.98
C PRO A 135 22.42 9.25 -2.71
N SER A 136 23.39 8.45 -2.24
CA SER A 136 24.74 8.40 -2.81
C SER A 136 24.75 7.90 -4.25
N THR A 137 23.89 6.94 -4.58
CA THR A 137 23.76 6.36 -5.93
C THR A 137 22.59 6.95 -6.72
N LYS A 138 21.84 7.87 -6.12
CA LYS A 138 20.62 8.50 -6.68
C LYS A 138 19.62 7.47 -7.19
N GLN A 139 19.41 6.42 -6.39
CA GLN A 139 18.60 5.28 -6.79
C GLN A 139 17.43 5.04 -5.83
N VAL A 140 16.21 4.93 -6.36
CA VAL A 140 15.11 4.25 -5.68
C VAL A 140 15.11 2.81 -6.14
N GLN A 141 15.24 1.87 -5.23
CA GLN A 141 15.34 0.45 -5.55
C GLN A 141 14.27 -0.35 -4.83
N VAL A 142 13.63 -1.26 -5.56
CA VAL A 142 12.71 -2.27 -5.01
C VAL A 142 13.41 -3.62 -4.93
N ARG A 143 13.21 -4.36 -3.84
CA ARG A 143 13.61 -5.77 -3.74
C ARG A 143 12.61 -6.66 -4.48
N LYS A 144 13.09 -7.42 -5.48
CA LYS A 144 12.24 -8.31 -6.28
C LYS A 144 11.56 -9.38 -5.43
N TYR A 145 12.29 -9.98 -4.50
CA TYR A 145 11.77 -11.05 -3.65
C TYR A 145 10.47 -10.65 -2.93
N TYR A 146 10.49 -9.52 -2.22
CA TYR A 146 9.29 -9.04 -1.54
C TYR A 146 8.21 -8.66 -2.52
N TYR A 147 8.57 -7.97 -3.63
CA TYR A 147 7.61 -7.61 -4.68
C TYR A 147 6.83 -8.81 -5.22
N ASP A 148 7.50 -9.93 -5.50
CA ASP A 148 6.87 -11.13 -6.05
C ASP A 148 6.03 -11.88 -5.00
N ALA A 149 6.47 -11.93 -3.73
CA ALA A 149 5.88 -12.76 -2.69
C ALA A 149 4.42 -12.41 -2.37
N ALA A 150 4.10 -11.12 -2.23
CA ALA A 150 2.78 -10.72 -1.70
C ALA A 150 1.62 -10.79 -2.71
N LYS A 151 1.89 -11.06 -4.00
CA LYS A 151 0.82 -11.14 -5.01
C LYS A 151 -0.18 -12.26 -4.68
N GLN A 152 0.34 -13.39 -4.19
CA GLN A 152 -0.48 -14.53 -3.81
C GLN A 152 -1.37 -14.19 -2.61
N ASP A 153 -0.81 -13.52 -1.59
CA ASP A 153 -1.54 -13.13 -0.38
C ASP A 153 -2.69 -12.18 -0.70
N ILE A 154 -2.45 -11.21 -1.59
CA ILE A 154 -3.51 -10.31 -2.10
C ILE A 154 -4.62 -11.12 -2.78
N GLY A 155 -4.24 -12.09 -3.62
CA GLY A 155 -5.20 -12.95 -4.32
C GLY A 155 -6.05 -13.77 -3.36
N VAL A 156 -5.43 -14.42 -2.38
CA VAL A 156 -6.12 -15.18 -1.32
C VAL A 156 -7.07 -14.28 -0.53
N ALA A 157 -6.62 -13.10 -0.10
CA ALA A 157 -7.44 -12.18 0.66
C ALA A 157 -8.67 -11.69 -0.14
N MET A 158 -8.49 -11.39 -1.43
CA MET A 158 -9.61 -11.00 -2.31
C MET A 158 -10.61 -12.15 -2.51
N THR A 159 -10.13 -13.36 -2.77
CA THR A 159 -10.98 -14.53 -2.98
C THR A 159 -11.77 -14.86 -1.71
N ASN A 160 -11.13 -14.81 -0.54
CA ASN A 160 -11.82 -15.00 0.73
C ASN A 160 -12.90 -13.92 0.93
N GLY A 161 -12.58 -12.65 0.72
CA GLY A 161 -13.57 -11.57 0.85
C GLY A 161 -14.76 -11.69 -0.14
N LEU A 162 -14.52 -12.22 -1.34
CA LEU A 162 -15.59 -12.51 -2.31
C LEU A 162 -16.48 -13.67 -1.83
N ASN A 163 -15.88 -14.77 -1.39
CA ASN A 163 -16.60 -15.93 -0.85
C ASN A 163 -17.40 -15.56 0.40
N ASP A 164 -16.77 -14.88 1.36
CA ASP A 164 -17.40 -14.45 2.62
C ASP A 164 -18.63 -13.57 2.33
N SER A 165 -18.52 -12.62 1.39
CA SER A 165 -19.65 -11.78 1.00
C SER A 165 -20.79 -12.57 0.37
N PHE A 166 -20.48 -13.58 -0.44
CA PHE A 166 -21.49 -14.43 -1.08
C PHE A 166 -22.19 -15.31 -0.03
N TYR A 167 -21.44 -16.06 0.78
CA TYR A 167 -22.03 -16.96 1.76
C TYR A 167 -22.75 -16.22 2.88
N HIS A 168 -22.27 -15.05 3.29
CA HIS A 168 -23.00 -14.20 4.24
C HIS A 168 -24.40 -13.82 3.70
N GLN A 169 -24.54 -13.62 2.39
CA GLN A 169 -25.80 -13.21 1.78
C GLN A 169 -26.71 -14.39 1.41
N PHE A 170 -26.15 -15.51 0.94
CA PHE A 170 -26.92 -16.56 0.28
C PHE A 170 -26.96 -17.90 1.04
N ALA A 171 -26.11 -18.13 2.05
CA ALA A 171 -26.07 -19.42 2.74
C ALA A 171 -27.42 -19.82 3.34
N GLY A 172 -28.13 -18.89 3.99
CA GLY A 172 -29.45 -19.16 4.56
C GLY A 172 -30.50 -19.51 3.50
N THR A 173 -30.47 -18.85 2.34
CA THR A 173 -31.37 -19.14 1.22
C THR A 173 -31.09 -20.52 0.62
N ILE A 174 -29.81 -20.84 0.39
CA ILE A 174 -29.38 -22.14 -0.13
C ILE A 174 -29.82 -23.27 0.81
N GLU A 175 -29.57 -23.09 2.12
CA GLU A 175 -29.97 -24.07 3.14
C GLU A 175 -31.48 -24.29 3.17
N ALA A 176 -32.27 -23.20 3.17
CA ALA A 176 -33.73 -23.29 3.20
C ALA A 176 -34.30 -23.99 1.96
N GLN A 177 -33.78 -23.66 0.77
CA GLN A 177 -34.21 -24.29 -0.48
C GLN A 177 -33.81 -25.77 -0.53
N ALA A 178 -32.61 -26.13 -0.08
CA ALA A 178 -32.16 -27.53 -0.05
C ALA A 178 -33.04 -28.38 0.88
N LYS A 179 -33.38 -27.86 2.06
CA LYS A 179 -34.32 -28.51 2.99
C LYS A 179 -35.69 -28.71 2.37
N ALA A 180 -36.23 -27.68 1.70
CA ALA A 180 -37.53 -27.76 1.04
C ALA A 180 -37.56 -28.80 -0.09
N GLU A 181 -36.50 -28.88 -0.91
CA GLU A 181 -36.41 -29.86 -1.99
C GLU A 181 -36.30 -31.30 -1.48
N LEU A 182 -35.52 -31.54 -0.41
CA LEU A 182 -35.45 -32.85 0.22
C LEU A 182 -36.77 -33.26 0.87
N ALA A 183 -37.44 -32.35 1.57
CA ALA A 183 -38.74 -32.60 2.17
C ALA A 183 -39.80 -32.95 1.12
N ALA A 184 -39.79 -32.27 -0.04
CA ALA A 184 -40.66 -32.60 -1.17
C ALA A 184 -40.42 -34.00 -1.76
N LYS A 185 -39.23 -34.57 -1.55
CA LYS A 185 -38.86 -35.94 -1.92
C LYS A 185 -39.13 -36.96 -0.80
N GLY A 186 -39.70 -36.53 0.32
CA GLY A 186 -39.93 -37.37 1.50
C GLY A 186 -38.65 -37.72 2.28
N ILE A 187 -37.53 -37.05 2.00
CA ILE A 187 -36.25 -37.25 2.67
C ILE A 187 -36.21 -36.37 3.92
N THR A 188 -35.88 -36.97 5.07
CA THR A 188 -35.89 -36.32 6.38
C THR A 188 -34.51 -36.38 7.04
N SER A 189 -34.28 -35.53 8.05
CA SER A 189 -33.02 -35.51 8.80
C SER A 189 -32.70 -36.81 9.55
N SER A 190 -33.67 -37.72 9.68
CA SER A 190 -33.49 -39.04 10.29
C SER A 190 -32.94 -40.09 9.31
N ASP A 191 -32.92 -39.79 8.01
CA ASP A 191 -32.40 -40.71 7.00
C ASP A 191 -30.88 -40.85 7.10
N LYS A 192 -30.40 -42.10 6.99
CA LYS A 192 -28.97 -42.44 7.13
C LYS A 192 -28.05 -41.62 6.22
N ASN A 193 -28.53 -41.22 5.04
CA ASN A 193 -27.75 -40.49 4.04
C ASN A 193 -28.13 -39.00 3.92
N TYR A 194 -28.95 -38.47 4.84
CA TYR A 194 -29.47 -37.11 4.77
C TYR A 194 -28.36 -36.08 4.56
N SER A 195 -27.28 -36.11 5.35
CA SER A 195 -26.21 -35.12 5.25
C SER A 195 -25.52 -35.10 3.89
N ALA A 196 -25.35 -36.27 3.24
CA ALA A 196 -24.77 -36.33 1.90
C ALA A 196 -25.73 -35.75 0.85
N GLN A 197 -27.02 -36.12 0.93
CA GLN A 197 -28.05 -35.63 0.02
C GLN A 197 -28.31 -34.13 0.19
N PHE A 198 -28.25 -33.62 1.43
CA PHE A 198 -28.33 -32.20 1.74
C PHE A 198 -27.17 -31.43 1.12
N ASN A 199 -25.92 -31.88 1.31
CA ASN A 199 -24.77 -31.21 0.74
C ASN A 199 -24.81 -31.21 -0.81
N GLU A 200 -25.21 -32.31 -1.44
CA GLU A 200 -25.34 -32.39 -2.90
C GLU A 200 -26.45 -31.46 -3.42
N THR A 201 -27.60 -31.42 -2.73
CA THR A 201 -28.73 -30.56 -3.12
C THR A 201 -28.39 -29.08 -2.90
N ALA A 202 -27.77 -28.74 -1.78
CA ALA A 202 -27.29 -27.39 -1.49
C ALA A 202 -26.27 -26.92 -2.53
N GLN A 203 -25.33 -27.78 -2.93
CA GLN A 203 -24.37 -27.46 -3.99
C GLN A 203 -25.07 -27.20 -5.34
N LYS A 204 -26.06 -28.03 -5.72
CA LYS A 204 -26.83 -27.81 -6.96
C LYS A 204 -27.58 -26.48 -6.94
N ILE A 205 -28.18 -26.13 -5.81
CA ILE A 205 -28.86 -24.85 -5.62
C ILE A 205 -27.87 -23.70 -5.72
N GLU A 206 -26.74 -23.77 -5.00
CA GLU A 206 -25.66 -22.79 -5.07
C GLU A 206 -25.20 -22.57 -6.52
N GLU A 207 -24.92 -23.65 -7.25
CA GLU A 207 -24.47 -23.61 -8.64
C GLU A 207 -25.51 -23.04 -9.61
N SER A 208 -26.80 -23.10 -9.26
CA SER A 208 -27.89 -22.53 -10.04
C SER A 208 -28.07 -21.02 -9.85
N LEU A 209 -27.52 -20.43 -8.78
CA LEU A 209 -27.65 -19.00 -8.51
C LEU A 209 -26.82 -18.18 -9.52
N PRO A 210 -27.39 -17.16 -10.18
CA PRO A 210 -26.63 -16.29 -11.08
C PRO A 210 -25.50 -15.54 -10.36
N GLU A 211 -25.66 -15.26 -9.06
CA GLU A 211 -24.63 -14.67 -8.21
C GLU A 211 -23.43 -15.60 -8.00
N TYR A 212 -23.64 -16.92 -8.02
CA TYR A 212 -22.54 -17.88 -7.94
C TYR A 212 -21.71 -17.90 -9.22
N ALA A 213 -22.35 -17.81 -10.39
CA ALA A 213 -21.64 -17.62 -11.65
C ALA A 213 -20.80 -16.33 -11.64
N THR A 214 -21.35 -15.26 -11.07
CA THR A 214 -20.63 -13.99 -10.87
C THR A 214 -19.45 -14.14 -9.90
N LEU A 215 -19.62 -14.84 -8.78
CA LEU A 215 -18.56 -15.15 -7.83
C LEU A 215 -17.41 -15.87 -8.53
N LYS A 216 -17.68 -16.97 -9.24
CA LYS A 216 -16.67 -17.74 -9.99
C LYS A 216 -15.91 -16.87 -10.99
N SER A 217 -16.63 -16.03 -11.75
CA SER A 217 -16.01 -15.10 -12.70
C SER A 217 -15.06 -14.10 -12.01
N ARG A 218 -15.46 -13.56 -10.86
CA ARG A 218 -14.63 -12.63 -10.09
C ARG A 218 -13.40 -13.30 -9.50
N VAL A 219 -13.54 -14.51 -8.94
CA VAL A 219 -12.41 -15.30 -8.43
C VAL A 219 -11.41 -15.60 -9.56
N ALA A 220 -11.88 -16.03 -10.73
CA ALA A 220 -11.02 -16.23 -11.90
C ALA A 220 -10.31 -14.93 -12.33
N ALA A 221 -10.99 -13.78 -12.24
CA ALA A 221 -10.38 -12.49 -12.53
C ALA A 221 -9.29 -12.08 -11.51
N VAL A 222 -9.46 -12.43 -10.23
CA VAL A 222 -8.43 -12.26 -9.17
C VAL A 222 -7.13 -12.93 -9.57
N GLU A 223 -7.20 -14.22 -9.88
CA GLU A 223 -6.04 -15.04 -10.26
C GLU A 223 -5.40 -14.53 -11.56
N LYS A 224 -6.22 -14.22 -12.56
CA LYS A 224 -5.75 -13.81 -13.88
C LYS A 224 -5.06 -12.44 -13.89
N SER A 225 -5.58 -11.46 -13.14
CA SER A 225 -5.11 -10.07 -13.28
C SER A 225 -5.34 -9.14 -12.10
N VAL A 226 -6.44 -9.27 -11.36
CA VAL A 226 -6.82 -8.25 -10.37
C VAL A 226 -5.85 -8.23 -9.18
N ALA A 227 -5.32 -9.38 -8.74
CA ALA A 227 -4.28 -9.41 -7.71
C ALA A 227 -3.00 -8.68 -8.15
N ALA A 228 -2.58 -8.83 -9.41
CA ALA A 228 -1.43 -8.12 -9.96
C ALA A 228 -1.69 -6.59 -10.05
N GLN A 229 -2.92 -6.19 -10.35
CA GLN A 229 -3.34 -4.78 -10.31
C GLN A 229 -3.33 -4.24 -8.87
N GLY A 230 -3.76 -5.02 -7.88
CA GLY A 230 -3.63 -4.69 -6.46
C GLY A 230 -2.18 -4.43 -6.07
N ARG A 231 -1.27 -5.36 -6.43
CA ARG A 231 0.17 -5.22 -6.18
C ARG A 231 0.78 -3.99 -6.85
N MET A 232 0.33 -3.66 -8.06
CA MET A 232 0.74 -2.42 -8.75
C MET A 232 0.38 -1.17 -7.92
N TYR A 233 -0.84 -1.08 -7.38
CA TYR A 233 -1.26 0.06 -6.56
C TYR A 233 -0.52 0.14 -5.23
N GLU A 234 -0.29 -1.00 -4.59
CA GLU A 234 0.49 -1.09 -3.36
C GLU A 234 1.89 -0.50 -3.55
N TYR A 235 2.60 -0.96 -4.59
CA TYR A 235 3.94 -0.45 -4.91
C TYR A 235 3.94 0.99 -5.40
N ALA A 236 2.84 1.49 -5.97
CA ALA A 236 2.73 2.92 -6.23
C ALA A 236 2.77 3.73 -4.93
N GLY A 237 2.19 3.20 -3.84
CA GLY A 237 2.30 3.78 -2.49
C GLY A 237 3.73 3.71 -1.95
N THR A 238 4.33 2.51 -1.95
CA THR A 238 5.72 2.30 -1.47
C THR A 238 6.71 3.18 -2.23
N ILE A 239 6.64 3.25 -3.56
CA ILE A 239 7.54 4.10 -4.35
C ILE A 239 7.26 5.58 -4.12
N ALA A 240 6.00 5.97 -3.87
CA ALA A 240 5.69 7.35 -3.49
C ALA A 240 6.30 7.71 -2.13
N HIS A 241 6.37 6.79 -1.17
CA HIS A 241 7.09 6.99 0.08
C HIS A 241 8.57 7.32 -0.19
N GLU A 242 9.24 6.50 -1.01
CA GLU A 242 10.64 6.73 -1.39
C GLU A 242 10.85 8.06 -2.13
N PHE A 243 9.90 8.47 -2.97
CA PHE A 243 9.93 9.80 -3.60
C PHE A 243 9.78 10.94 -2.59
N GLY A 244 9.12 10.72 -1.46
CA GLY A 244 9.15 11.65 -0.34
C GLY A 244 10.56 11.84 0.20
N HIS A 245 11.34 10.76 0.35
CA HIS A 245 12.75 10.84 0.75
C HIS A 245 13.62 11.56 -0.29
N VAL A 246 13.38 11.36 -1.60
CA VAL A 246 14.04 12.13 -2.67
C VAL A 246 13.81 13.63 -2.51
N MET A 247 12.64 14.05 -2.05
CA MET A 247 12.33 15.45 -1.75
C MET A 247 12.86 15.92 -0.38
N GLY A 248 13.54 15.05 0.38
CA GLY A 248 14.15 15.39 1.67
C GLY A 248 13.21 15.26 2.86
N LEU A 249 12.21 14.38 2.80
CA LEU A 249 11.37 14.08 3.95
C LEU A 249 11.98 12.94 4.76
N ASN A 250 12.06 13.08 6.09
CA ASN A 250 12.20 11.91 6.98
C ASN A 250 10.83 11.30 7.29
N HIS A 251 10.82 10.18 8.01
CA HIS A 251 9.57 9.59 8.46
C HIS A 251 8.71 10.56 9.28
N SER A 252 7.40 10.57 8.98
CA SER A 252 6.38 11.24 9.77
C SER A 252 6.15 10.46 11.07
N PRO A 253 5.89 11.12 12.21
CA PRO A 253 5.40 10.43 13.41
C PRO A 253 3.92 10.03 13.30
N ASN A 254 3.15 10.54 12.34
CA ASN A 254 1.72 10.26 12.24
C ASN A 254 1.46 9.00 11.41
N LYS A 255 0.81 7.99 11.99
CA LYS A 255 0.54 6.69 11.34
C LYS A 255 -0.29 6.78 10.05
N SER A 256 -1.08 7.83 9.89
CA SER A 256 -1.92 8.05 8.71
C SER A 256 -1.19 8.71 7.54
N ASP A 257 0.03 9.22 7.75
CA ASP A 257 0.79 9.88 6.69
C ASP A 257 1.45 8.86 5.77
N LEU A 258 1.58 9.20 4.48
CA LEU A 258 2.36 8.39 3.54
C LEU A 258 3.79 8.24 4.03
N MET A 259 4.37 9.27 4.66
CA MET A 259 5.74 9.20 5.16
C MET A 259 5.87 8.47 6.51
N TYR A 260 4.84 7.81 7.05
CA TYR A 260 5.02 6.94 8.22
C TYR A 260 5.83 5.70 7.84
N PHE A 261 6.73 5.23 8.70
CA PHE A 261 7.70 4.18 8.35
C PHE A 261 7.05 2.81 8.03
N GLU A 262 5.87 2.54 8.57
CA GLU A 262 5.03 1.37 8.24
C GLU A 262 3.78 1.80 7.44
N SER A 263 3.88 2.84 6.63
CA SER A 263 2.76 3.27 5.79
C SER A 263 2.39 2.15 4.81
N GLY A 264 1.10 1.85 4.72
CA GLY A 264 0.57 0.83 3.80
C GLY A 264 -0.93 1.02 3.60
N THR A 265 -1.53 0.21 2.74
CA THR A 265 -2.98 0.21 2.54
C THR A 265 -3.50 -1.20 2.36
N ASN A 266 -4.48 -1.59 3.17
CA ASN A 266 -5.17 -2.87 3.03
C ASN A 266 -6.24 -2.85 1.91
N LYS A 267 -6.51 -1.69 1.30
CA LYS A 267 -7.48 -1.55 0.20
C LYS A 267 -7.14 -2.45 -0.99
N VAL A 268 -5.87 -2.82 -1.14
CA VAL A 268 -5.42 -3.74 -2.19
C VAL A 268 -5.95 -5.16 -2.01
N ASN A 269 -6.42 -5.53 -0.82
CA ASN A 269 -6.98 -6.86 -0.53
C ASN A 269 -8.46 -6.98 -0.91
N SER A 270 -9.09 -5.92 -1.43
CA SER A 270 -10.50 -5.90 -1.80
C SER A 270 -10.67 -5.84 -3.31
N TYR A 271 -11.36 -6.83 -3.88
CA TYR A 271 -11.68 -6.88 -5.31
C TYR A 271 -12.36 -5.59 -5.79
N SER A 272 -13.35 -5.11 -5.05
CA SER A 272 -14.10 -3.91 -5.41
C SER A 272 -13.24 -2.64 -5.30
N GLN A 273 -12.37 -2.54 -4.30
CA GLN A 273 -11.46 -1.39 -4.19
C GLN A 273 -10.42 -1.35 -5.31
N VAL A 274 -9.94 -2.50 -5.79
CA VAL A 274 -8.97 -2.56 -6.90
C VAL A 274 -9.62 -2.28 -8.25
N THR A 275 -10.83 -2.79 -8.48
CA THR A 275 -11.50 -2.72 -9.79
C THR A 275 -12.40 -1.49 -9.96
N SER A 276 -12.90 -0.89 -8.88
CA SER A 276 -13.84 0.24 -8.94
C SER A 276 -13.19 1.52 -9.45
N SER A 277 -13.95 2.28 -10.24
CA SER A 277 -13.59 3.63 -10.67
C SER A 277 -13.43 4.62 -9.51
N LYS A 278 -14.11 4.38 -8.38
CA LYS A 278 -14.02 5.16 -7.14
C LYS A 278 -13.02 4.56 -6.13
N GLY A 279 -12.40 3.44 -6.47
CA GLY A 279 -11.44 2.73 -5.63
C GLY A 279 -10.02 3.27 -5.78
N LEU A 280 -9.04 2.35 -5.88
CA LEU A 280 -7.62 2.69 -5.94
C LEU A 280 -7.22 3.50 -7.17
N LYS A 281 -8.03 3.51 -8.23
CA LYS A 281 -7.80 4.35 -9.42
C LYS A 281 -7.76 5.85 -9.10
N VAL A 282 -8.53 6.31 -8.13
CA VAL A 282 -8.60 7.72 -7.69
C VAL A 282 -7.96 7.95 -6.33
N TYR A 283 -7.45 6.88 -5.71
CA TYR A 283 -6.76 6.97 -4.43
C TYR A 283 -5.42 7.69 -4.57
N ASN A 284 -5.07 8.51 -3.60
CA ASN A 284 -3.76 9.15 -3.51
C ASN A 284 -3.32 9.20 -2.04
N PRO A 285 -2.25 8.46 -1.67
CA PRO A 285 -1.85 8.30 -0.27
C PRO A 285 -1.18 9.54 0.32
N VAL A 286 -0.71 10.49 -0.50
CA VAL A 286 -0.02 11.70 -0.01
C VAL A 286 -1.00 12.56 0.80
N THR A 287 -0.72 12.75 2.09
CA THR A 287 -1.58 13.52 2.98
C THR A 287 -1.32 15.02 2.88
N SER A 288 -2.14 15.81 3.59
CA SER A 288 -1.91 17.25 3.73
C SER A 288 -0.62 17.57 4.51
N THR A 289 -0.19 16.69 5.42
CA THR A 289 1.07 16.83 6.16
C THR A 289 2.25 16.54 5.25
N ASP A 290 2.21 15.45 4.50
CA ASP A 290 3.24 15.08 3.51
C ASP A 290 3.44 16.19 2.48
N LYS A 291 2.32 16.69 1.91
CA LYS A 291 2.32 17.81 0.97
C LYS A 291 3.01 19.05 1.54
N ALA A 292 2.61 19.50 2.73
CA ALA A 292 3.14 20.72 3.31
C ALA A 292 4.63 20.60 3.65
N ARG A 293 5.06 19.43 4.15
CA ARG A 293 6.49 19.13 4.39
C ARG A 293 7.29 19.11 3.09
N ALA A 294 6.79 18.47 2.04
CA ALA A 294 7.45 18.44 0.72
C ALA A 294 7.58 19.84 0.12
N GLN A 295 6.53 20.67 0.22
CA GLN A 295 6.57 22.06 -0.23
C GLN A 295 7.65 22.85 0.50
N LEU A 296 7.76 22.70 1.82
CA LEU A 296 8.81 23.36 2.60
C LEU A 296 10.21 22.86 2.21
N ALA A 297 10.40 21.54 2.11
CA ALA A 297 11.68 20.93 1.76
C ALA A 297 12.18 21.40 0.39
N LEU A 298 11.30 21.45 -0.61
CA LEU A 298 11.65 21.94 -1.95
C LEU A 298 11.94 23.43 -1.96
N LYS A 299 11.21 24.26 -1.20
CA LYS A 299 11.47 25.70 -1.08
C LYS A 299 12.84 25.97 -0.46
N ILE A 300 13.19 25.26 0.61
CA ILE A 300 14.49 25.38 1.27
C ILE A 300 15.60 24.93 0.31
N TYR A 301 15.43 23.77 -0.34
CA TYR A 301 16.39 23.26 -1.31
C TYR A 301 16.67 24.28 -2.42
N ILE A 302 15.62 24.80 -3.06
CA ILE A 302 15.75 25.81 -4.13
C ILE A 302 16.42 27.09 -3.59
N ALA A 303 16.08 27.53 -2.38
CA ALA A 303 16.68 28.73 -1.79
C ALA A 303 18.19 28.58 -1.51
N GLN A 304 18.67 27.36 -1.25
CA GLN A 304 20.07 27.03 -0.97
C GLN A 304 20.90 26.73 -2.23
N HIS A 305 20.25 26.43 -3.37
CA HIS A 305 20.92 26.05 -4.63
C HIS A 305 20.67 27.03 -5.77
N LYS A 306 20.12 28.21 -5.45
CA LYS A 306 19.99 29.37 -6.33
C LYS A 306 21.25 30.21 -6.29
#